data_AF-A0AAD1K7R1-F1
#
_entry.id   AF-A0AAD1K7R1-F1
#
_cell.length_a   1.000
_cell.length_b   1.000
_cell.length_c   1.000
_cell.angle_alpha   90.00
_cell.angle_beta   90.00
_cell.angle_gamma   90.00
#
_symmetry.space_group_name_H-M   'P 1'
#
loop_
_entity.id
_entity.type
_entity.pdbx_description
1 polymer ?
#
loop_
_entity_poly.entity_id
_entity_poly.type
_entity_poly.pdbx_seq_one_letter_code
_entity_poly.pdbx_strand_id
1 'polypeptide(L)'
;MQQLTPYLALDTKAKHLLDQRDGSEIVLSFSEAQVLSHLLSAPGNVFGKDELLAVGWPERVVALTSLTQCISILRKKLEPYPEIQLKTVARRGYQLNISEQSHVHMLAISDGEAIRTALVSVSLKIKLLGILLLLGLVGFFWYYSDYHEMVKQVSHWRADKQLPLNVGGTLASAQLFYSDEAKQLHPSMWQKHLAPEGNLIPGLKHFSAYAASDGRNYSFAICPSADETGCDGDGIINITAIDPKPAGLSMKEFVSLSQEMERRIRYNRIILPPAVDNAELVEHNYHADIYFPVADELLVRTDLSLSLVYDSKDSGQFYSSACVTDQDCLTTPIKYQLRGYFHQYRTEISGTPVDVFQVKVNQKELTKPDNVSDSAMHFYREIRKDDIRDEEIYYFRVYQDHKTAVWIVPQMGNLLAWTTYSEVKL
;
A
#
# COMPACT_ATOMS: atom_id res chain seq x y z
N MET A 1 3.69 65.20 19.03
CA MET A 1 4.15 63.81 18.87
C MET A 1 4.13 63.49 17.38
N GLN A 2 5.21 62.92 16.86
CA GLN A 2 5.31 62.45 15.47
C GLN A 2 5.14 60.94 15.48
N GLN A 3 4.28 60.39 14.62
CA GLN A 3 4.09 58.94 14.53
C GLN A 3 5.16 58.32 13.63
N LEU A 4 5.81 57.26 14.12
CA LEU A 4 6.81 56.47 13.38
C LEU A 4 6.16 55.23 12.75
N THR A 5 5.26 54.60 13.50
CA THR A 5 4.42 53.47 13.08
C THR A 5 3.03 53.65 13.70
N PRO A 6 2.03 52.81 13.40
CA PRO A 6 0.70 52.91 14.03
C PRO A 6 0.71 52.80 15.56
N TYR A 7 1.80 52.31 16.15
CA TYR A 7 1.93 52.10 17.59
C TYR A 7 3.16 52.77 18.23
N LEU A 8 4.12 53.30 17.46
CA LEU A 8 5.31 53.97 18.00
C LEU A 8 5.26 55.46 17.69
N ALA A 9 5.25 56.29 18.74
CA ALA A 9 5.23 57.74 18.62
C ALA A 9 6.47 58.38 19.25
N LEU A 10 7.09 59.33 18.56
CA LEU A 10 8.13 60.19 19.11
C LEU A 10 7.52 61.43 19.75
N ASP A 11 7.80 61.61 21.04
CA ASP A 11 7.62 62.89 21.72
C ASP A 11 8.96 63.64 21.76
N THR A 12 9.06 64.65 20.90
CA THR A 12 10.24 65.52 20.81
C THR A 12 10.39 66.47 22.00
N LYS A 13 9.30 66.78 22.72
CA LYS A 13 9.33 67.64 23.92
C LYS A 13 9.71 66.84 25.15
N ALA A 14 9.12 65.65 25.32
CA ALA A 14 9.40 64.75 26.42
C ALA A 14 10.68 63.90 26.21
N LYS A 15 11.22 63.89 24.97
CA LYS A 15 12.43 63.16 24.57
C LYS A 15 12.30 61.66 24.82
N HIS A 16 11.15 61.08 24.48
CA HIS A 16 10.96 59.63 24.53
C HIS A 16 10.29 59.12 23.26
N LEU A 17 10.49 57.83 22.97
CA LEU A 17 9.62 57.05 22.10
C LEU A 17 8.61 56.32 22.98
N LEU A 18 7.33 56.48 22.67
CA LEU A 18 6.24 55.81 23.37
C LEU A 18 5.72 54.67 22.48
N ASP A 19 5.81 53.45 22.97
CA ASP A 19 5.15 52.29 22.37
C ASP A 19 3.75 52.13 22.97
N GLN A 20 2.73 52.27 22.13
CA GLN A 20 1.32 52.24 22.53
C GLN A 20 0.79 50.81 22.74
N ARG A 21 1.57 49.76 22.41
CA ARG A 21 1.15 48.36 22.61
C ARG A 21 1.32 47.92 24.06
N ASP A 22 2.42 48.30 24.68
CA ASP A 22 2.83 47.87 26.01
C ASP A 22 3.01 49.04 26.99
N GLY A 23 2.93 50.29 26.51
CA GLY A 23 3.12 51.49 27.31
C GLY A 23 4.58 51.78 27.64
N SER A 24 5.53 51.12 26.97
CA SER A 24 6.97 51.29 27.21
C SER A 24 7.47 52.64 26.70
N GLU A 25 8.30 53.30 27.51
CA GLU A 25 8.96 54.56 27.15
C GLU A 25 10.47 54.37 26.95
N ILE A 26 10.98 54.72 25.78
CA ILE A 26 12.41 54.72 25.49
C ILE A 26 12.94 56.16 25.55
N VAL A 27 13.71 56.47 26.59
CA VAL A 27 14.31 57.80 26.79
C VAL A 27 15.36 58.09 25.72
N LEU A 28 15.32 59.28 25.12
CA LEU A 28 16.25 59.80 24.12
C LEU A 28 17.05 60.98 24.67
N SER A 29 18.29 61.14 24.22
CA SER A 29 19.02 62.39 24.43
C SER A 29 18.46 63.52 23.54
N PHE A 30 18.79 64.78 23.85
CA PHE A 30 18.35 65.91 23.04
C PHE A 30 18.75 65.76 21.57
N SER A 31 20.01 65.40 21.32
CA SER A 31 20.53 65.21 19.97
C SER A 31 19.89 64.02 19.26
N GLU A 32 19.61 62.93 19.96
CA GLU A 32 18.89 61.77 19.41
C GLU A 32 17.47 62.12 18.98
N ALA A 33 16.72 62.82 19.84
CA ALA A 33 15.35 63.23 19.55
C ALA A 33 15.28 64.20 18.37
N GLN A 34 16.21 65.16 18.27
CA GLN A 34 16.25 66.12 17.17
C GLN A 34 16.68 65.48 15.85
N VAL A 35 17.71 64.64 15.87
CA VAL A 35 18.17 63.91 14.67
C VAL A 35 17.06 62.98 14.15
N LEU A 36 16.38 62.24 15.05
CA LEU A 36 15.29 61.35 14.66
C LEU A 36 14.08 62.13 14.14
N SER A 37 13.70 63.23 14.78
CA SER A 37 12.63 64.14 14.33
C SER A 37 12.91 64.69 12.94
N HIS A 38 14.16 65.07 12.64
CA HIS A 38 14.53 65.58 11.32
C HIS A 38 14.45 64.50 10.25
N LEU A 39 14.94 63.30 10.54
CA LEU A 39 14.84 62.15 9.64
C LEU A 39 13.38 61.74 9.37
N LEU A 40 12.47 61.94 10.33
CA LEU A 40 11.05 61.68 10.20
C LEU A 40 10.28 62.74 9.40
N SER A 41 10.85 63.93 9.22
CA SER A 41 10.18 65.01 8.46
C SER A 41 9.99 64.65 6.98
N ALA A 42 10.86 63.81 6.42
CA ALA A 42 10.75 63.26 5.07
C ALA A 42 11.28 61.81 5.06
N PRO A 43 10.47 60.81 5.44
CA PRO A 43 10.85 59.40 5.40
C PRO A 43 11.30 59.01 3.98
N GLY A 44 12.42 58.30 3.85
CA GLY A 44 12.99 57.92 2.56
C GLY A 44 13.88 58.99 1.90
N ASN A 45 14.02 60.20 2.42
CA ASN A 45 15.05 61.14 1.94
C ASN A 45 16.40 60.92 2.61
N VAL A 46 17.48 61.20 1.86
CA VAL A 46 18.85 61.13 2.37
C VAL A 46 19.25 62.51 2.90
N PHE A 47 19.50 62.58 4.20
CA PHE A 47 19.93 63.80 4.88
C PHE A 47 21.44 63.85 5.02
N GLY A 48 22.02 65.02 4.77
CA GLY A 48 23.47 65.24 4.79
C GLY A 48 24.06 65.12 6.20
N LYS A 49 25.34 64.78 6.31
CA LYS A 49 26.03 64.70 7.61
C LYS A 49 26.11 66.06 8.30
N ASP A 50 26.42 67.11 7.55
CA ASP A 50 26.54 68.48 8.09
C ASP A 50 25.17 69.05 8.51
N GLU A 51 24.11 68.68 7.77
CA GLU A 51 22.73 69.02 8.07
C GLU A 51 22.27 68.38 9.40
N LEU A 52 22.52 67.09 9.58
CA LEU A 52 22.16 66.37 10.81
C LEU A 52 23.00 66.82 12.02
N LEU A 53 24.25 67.22 11.81
CA LEU A 53 25.10 67.82 12.84
C LEU A 53 24.53 69.16 13.33
N ALA A 54 24.11 70.03 12.40
CA ALA A 54 23.52 71.33 12.73
C ALA A 54 22.21 71.20 13.52
N VAL A 55 21.39 70.19 13.19
CA VAL A 55 20.11 69.95 13.89
C VAL A 55 20.30 69.28 15.26
N GLY A 56 21.20 68.31 15.37
CA GLY A 56 21.43 67.59 16.63
C GLY A 56 22.18 68.40 17.70
N TRP A 57 22.98 69.38 17.28
CA TRP A 57 23.84 70.19 18.15
C TRP A 57 23.80 71.68 17.77
N PRO A 58 22.64 72.35 17.95
CA PRO A 58 22.55 73.78 17.68
C PRO A 58 23.58 74.54 18.52
N GLU A 59 24.26 75.49 17.89
CA GLU A 59 25.27 76.37 18.52
C GLU A 59 26.51 75.66 19.11
N ARG A 60 26.77 74.39 18.73
CA ARG A 60 27.95 73.65 19.17
C ARG A 60 28.69 73.03 17.99
N VAL A 61 29.99 73.30 17.90
CA VAL A 61 30.88 72.62 16.95
C VAL A 61 31.27 71.26 17.54
N VAL A 62 30.74 70.18 16.99
CA VAL A 62 31.05 68.80 17.40
C VAL A 62 31.72 68.02 16.29
N ALA A 63 32.53 67.02 16.64
CA ALA A 63 33.18 66.16 15.68
C ALA A 63 32.16 65.25 14.97
N LEU A 64 32.47 64.82 13.75
CA LEU A 64 31.62 63.90 12.97
C LEU A 64 31.42 62.54 13.66
N THR A 65 32.32 62.17 14.56
CA THR A 65 32.20 60.98 15.42
C THR A 65 30.99 61.05 16.33
N SER A 66 30.56 62.24 16.76
CA SER A 66 29.36 62.43 17.59
C SER A 66 28.08 62.07 16.85
N LEU A 67 27.95 62.45 15.57
CA LEU A 67 26.82 62.02 14.74
C LEU A 67 26.84 60.50 14.54
N THR A 68 28.02 59.93 14.28
CA THR A 68 28.14 58.47 14.09
C THR A 68 27.71 57.70 15.33
N GLN A 69 28.09 58.18 16.52
CA GLN A 69 27.68 57.59 17.80
C GLN A 69 26.18 57.74 18.05
N CYS A 70 25.61 58.92 17.79
CA CYS A 70 24.16 59.16 17.89
C CYS A 70 23.36 58.19 17.02
N ILE A 71 23.77 58.01 15.75
CA ILE A 71 23.13 57.07 14.83
C ILE A 71 23.22 55.62 15.33
N SER A 72 24.38 55.20 15.88
CA SER A 72 24.53 53.86 16.45
C SER A 72 23.64 53.63 17.68
N ILE A 73 23.48 54.64 18.54
CA ILE A 73 22.58 54.56 19.70
C ILE A 73 21.12 54.49 19.25
N LEU A 74 20.73 55.33 18.28
CA LEU A 74 19.39 55.29 17.69
C LEU A 74 19.09 53.92 17.08
N ARG A 75 20.03 53.30 16.35
CA ARG A 75 19.87 51.94 15.83
C ARG A 75 19.61 50.92 16.93
N LYS A 76 20.37 50.98 18.03
CA LYS A 76 20.18 50.06 19.16
C LYS A 76 18.83 50.25 19.84
N LYS A 77 18.35 51.50 19.95
CA LYS A 77 17.03 51.81 20.51
C LYS A 77 15.87 51.42 19.59
N LEU A 78 16.11 51.42 18.28
CA LEU A 78 15.12 51.05 17.26
C LEU A 78 15.22 49.57 16.83
N GLU A 79 16.20 48.82 17.34
CA GLU A 79 16.40 47.39 17.05
C GLU A 79 15.16 46.52 17.32
N PRO A 80 14.33 46.76 18.36
CA PRO A 80 13.08 46.03 18.57
C PRO A 80 11.99 46.28 17.51
N TYR A 81 12.18 47.27 16.63
CA TYR A 81 11.21 47.73 15.63
C TYR A 81 11.76 47.49 14.21
N PRO A 82 11.71 46.24 13.70
CA PRO A 82 12.35 45.86 12.44
C PRO A 82 11.81 46.62 11.21
N GLU A 83 10.62 47.21 11.32
CA GLU A 83 9.98 48.04 10.32
C GLU A 83 10.63 49.43 10.15
N ILE A 84 11.43 49.88 11.12
CA ILE A 84 12.14 51.17 11.08
C ILE A 84 13.63 50.91 10.85
N GLN A 85 14.12 51.23 9.65
CA GLN A 85 15.52 51.01 9.29
C GLN A 85 16.26 52.32 9.06
N LEU A 86 17.24 52.60 9.92
CA LEU A 86 18.16 53.72 9.78
C LEU A 86 19.39 53.35 8.96
N LYS A 87 19.36 53.64 7.65
CA LYS A 87 20.41 53.27 6.68
C LYS A 87 21.47 54.36 6.52
N THR A 88 22.73 53.95 6.40
CA THR A 88 23.82 54.84 6.00
C THR A 88 23.94 54.81 4.47
N VAL A 89 23.85 55.96 3.82
CA VAL A 89 24.09 56.08 2.38
C VAL A 89 25.52 56.59 2.18
N ALA A 90 26.38 55.73 1.62
CA ALA A 90 27.80 56.01 1.46
C ALA A 90 28.03 57.36 0.76
N ARG A 91 28.91 58.19 1.35
CA ARG A 91 29.28 59.54 0.85
C ARG A 91 28.15 60.57 0.77
N ARG A 92 26.93 60.26 1.24
CA ARG A 92 25.78 61.18 1.20
C ARG A 92 25.19 61.49 2.57
N GLY A 93 25.08 60.49 3.46
CA GLY A 93 24.59 60.71 4.83
C GLY A 93 23.72 59.58 5.35
N TYR A 94 22.58 59.90 5.96
CA TYR A 94 21.68 58.93 6.60
C TYR A 94 20.24 59.07 6.09
N GLN A 95 19.53 57.95 6.07
CA GLN A 95 18.16 57.84 5.59
C GLN A 95 17.36 56.96 6.54
N LEU A 96 16.16 57.41 6.91
CA LEU A 96 15.20 56.60 7.65
C LEU A 96 14.20 55.99 6.67
N ASN A 97 14.13 54.66 6.62
CA ASN A 97 13.12 53.95 5.85
C ASN A 97 12.14 53.28 6.81
N ILE A 98 10.85 53.53 6.59
CA ILE A 98 9.76 52.91 7.32
C ILE A 98 9.05 52.02 6.31
N SER A 99 9.16 50.70 6.46
CA SER A 99 8.49 49.77 5.56
C SER A 99 7.06 49.52 6.04
N GLU A 100 6.07 49.82 5.21
CA GLU A 100 4.71 49.29 5.38
C GLU A 100 4.72 47.79 5.04
N GLN A 101 5.20 46.96 5.97
CA GLN A 101 4.98 45.53 5.85
C GLN A 101 3.50 45.27 6.16
N SER A 102 2.76 44.90 5.11
CA SER A 102 1.45 44.28 5.19
C SER A 102 1.44 43.24 6.31
N HIS A 103 0.62 43.46 7.34
CA HIS A 103 0.41 42.51 8.43
C HIS A 103 -0.16 41.19 7.90
N VAL A 104 0.70 40.29 7.42
CA VAL A 104 0.49 38.87 7.63
C VAL A 104 1.12 38.58 8.97
N HIS A 105 0.34 38.80 10.04
CA HIS A 105 0.69 38.27 11.34
C HIS A 105 0.62 36.75 11.22
N MET A 106 1.74 36.12 10.89
CA MET A 106 1.95 34.72 11.17
C MET A 106 2.07 34.63 12.70
N LEU A 107 0.92 34.60 13.36
CA LEU A 107 0.82 34.10 14.72
C LEU A 107 1.45 32.71 14.69
N ALA A 108 2.55 32.55 15.42
CA ALA A 108 3.02 31.24 15.79
C ALA A 108 1.83 30.54 16.46
N ILE A 109 1.18 29.62 15.74
CA ILE A 109 0.14 28.76 16.30
C ILE A 109 0.87 27.77 17.20
N SER A 110 1.19 28.23 18.41
CA SER A 110 1.62 27.41 19.54
C SER A 110 0.96 27.89 20.84
N ASP A 111 -0.12 28.68 20.75
CA ASP A 111 -0.98 28.96 21.88
C ASP A 111 -2.22 28.08 21.80
N GLY A 112 -2.27 27.04 22.65
CA GLY A 112 -3.43 26.15 22.76
C GLY A 112 -4.73 26.89 23.10
N GLU A 113 -4.64 28.06 23.74
CA GLU A 113 -5.78 28.94 24.02
C GLU A 113 -6.31 29.68 22.79
N ALA A 114 -5.44 30.12 21.88
CA ALA A 114 -5.83 30.76 20.62
C ALA A 114 -6.51 29.75 19.67
N ILE A 115 -6.02 28.51 19.62
CA ILE A 115 -6.64 27.41 18.87
C ILE A 115 -8.01 27.07 19.47
N ARG A 116 -8.13 27.02 20.80
CA ARG A 116 -9.41 26.77 21.49
C ARG A 116 -10.43 27.87 21.26
N THR A 117 -10.04 29.14 21.37
CA THR A 117 -10.96 30.28 21.13
C THR A 117 -11.36 30.38 19.66
N ALA A 118 -10.46 30.09 18.72
CA ALA A 118 -10.79 29.95 17.31
C ALA A 118 -11.80 28.82 17.08
N LEU A 119 -11.58 27.62 17.65
CA LEU A 119 -12.51 26.49 17.52
C LEU A 119 -13.87 26.76 18.18
N VAL A 120 -13.92 27.44 19.32
CA VAL A 120 -15.19 27.71 20.03
C VAL A 120 -16.00 28.80 19.34
N SER A 121 -15.35 29.84 18.80
CA SER A 121 -16.01 31.00 18.17
C SER A 121 -16.63 30.73 16.79
N VAL A 122 -16.30 29.60 16.14
CA VAL A 122 -16.92 29.25 14.85
C VAL A 122 -18.37 28.77 15.04
N SER A 123 -19.29 29.25 14.19
CA SER A 123 -20.69 28.81 14.18
C SER A 123 -20.81 27.29 13.99
N LEU A 124 -21.85 26.70 14.60
CA LEU A 124 -22.12 25.26 14.52
C LEU A 124 -22.20 24.75 13.07
N LYS A 125 -22.72 25.57 12.13
CA LYS A 125 -22.85 25.22 10.71
C LYS A 125 -21.50 25.02 10.02
N ILE A 126 -20.53 25.86 10.32
CA ILE A 126 -19.19 25.77 9.73
C ILE A 126 -18.43 24.58 10.33
N LYS A 127 -18.61 24.29 11.62
CA LYS A 127 -18.08 23.06 12.24
C LYS A 127 -18.63 21.81 11.57
N LEU A 128 -19.95 21.77 11.34
CA LEU A 128 -20.60 20.68 10.63
C LEU A 128 -20.08 20.54 9.19
N LEU A 129 -19.90 21.65 8.47
CA LEU A 129 -19.33 21.63 7.12
C LEU A 129 -17.88 21.13 7.10
N GLY A 130 -17.06 21.56 8.05
CA GLY A 130 -15.68 21.09 8.21
C GLY A 130 -15.59 19.60 8.56
N ILE A 131 -16.46 19.11 9.45
CA ILE A 131 -16.58 17.68 9.77
C ILE A 131 -17.01 16.89 8.53
N LEU A 132 -18.01 17.36 7.78
CA LEU A 132 -18.46 16.71 6.54
C LEU A 132 -17.36 16.65 5.48
N LEU A 133 -16.59 17.74 5.33
CA LEU A 133 -15.46 17.78 4.40
C LEU A 133 -14.34 16.82 4.84
N LEU A 134 -14.03 16.76 6.13
CA LEU A 134 -13.04 15.83 6.67
C LEU A 134 -13.49 14.37 6.53
N LEU A 135 -14.76 14.06 6.81
CA LEU A 135 -15.34 12.74 6.57
C LEU A 135 -15.31 12.38 5.07
N GLY A 136 -15.59 13.36 4.20
CA GLY A 136 -15.48 13.20 2.75
C GLY A 136 -14.06 12.86 2.30
N LEU A 137 -13.05 13.56 2.85
CA LEU A 137 -11.64 13.27 2.57
C LEU A 137 -11.22 11.89 3.09
N VAL A 138 -11.59 11.54 4.33
CA VAL A 138 -11.30 10.22 4.90
C VAL A 138 -11.97 9.11 4.06
N GLY A 139 -13.23 9.29 3.69
CA GLY A 139 -13.94 8.36 2.81
C GLY A 139 -13.30 8.25 1.43
N PHE A 140 -12.82 9.36 0.87
CA PHE A 140 -12.08 9.38 -0.40
C PHE A 140 -10.76 8.60 -0.28
N PHE A 141 -9.93 8.89 0.71
CA PHE A 141 -8.66 8.18 0.92
C PHE A 141 -8.87 6.68 1.18
N TRP A 142 -9.90 6.32 1.95
CA TRP A 142 -10.25 4.92 2.16
C TRP A 142 -10.71 4.25 0.86
N TYR A 143 -11.58 4.90 0.09
CA TYR A 143 -12.12 4.33 -1.16
C TYR A 143 -11.05 4.05 -2.22
N TYR A 144 -9.99 4.87 -2.27
CA TYR A 144 -8.84 4.67 -3.16
C TYR A 144 -7.68 3.90 -2.52
N SER A 145 -7.89 3.30 -1.34
CA SER A 145 -6.85 2.51 -0.67
C SER A 145 -6.85 1.05 -1.13
N ASP A 146 -5.66 0.45 -1.12
CA ASP A 146 -5.44 -0.98 -1.37
C ASP A 146 -6.32 -1.87 -0.47
N TYR A 147 -6.57 -1.44 0.78
CA TYR A 147 -7.45 -2.14 1.70
C TYR A 147 -8.90 -2.21 1.20
N HIS A 148 -9.44 -1.11 0.67
CA HIS A 148 -10.80 -1.12 0.13
C HIS A 148 -10.92 -2.02 -1.10
N GLU A 149 -9.91 -2.02 -1.97
CA GLU A 149 -9.89 -2.90 -3.14
C GLU A 149 -9.83 -4.37 -2.72
N MET A 150 -8.99 -4.73 -1.74
CA MET A 150 -9.00 -6.06 -1.13
C MET A 150 -10.38 -6.43 -0.56
N VAL A 151 -11.05 -5.53 0.16
CA VAL A 151 -12.40 -5.77 0.70
C VAL A 151 -13.40 -6.04 -0.42
N LYS A 152 -13.32 -5.33 -1.55
CA LYS A 152 -14.16 -5.64 -2.72
C LYS A 152 -13.89 -7.06 -3.20
N GLN A 153 -12.63 -7.45 -3.39
CA GLN A 153 -12.29 -8.79 -3.88
C GLN A 153 -12.84 -9.89 -2.97
N VAL A 154 -12.65 -9.75 -1.65
CA VAL A 154 -13.18 -10.68 -0.65
C VAL A 154 -14.71 -10.73 -0.66
N SER A 155 -15.39 -9.60 -0.85
CA SER A 155 -16.85 -9.51 -0.80
C SER A 155 -17.58 -10.31 -1.87
N HIS A 156 -16.90 -10.66 -2.97
CA HIS A 156 -17.43 -11.49 -4.05
C HIS A 156 -17.43 -12.98 -3.69
N TRP A 157 -16.76 -13.40 -2.62
CA TRP A 157 -16.64 -14.79 -2.22
C TRP A 157 -17.56 -15.13 -1.04
N ARG A 158 -18.04 -16.37 -1.03
CA ARG A 158 -18.86 -16.97 0.02
C ARG A 158 -18.27 -18.31 0.43
N ALA A 159 -18.39 -18.65 1.71
CA ALA A 159 -17.98 -19.95 2.28
C ALA A 159 -19.02 -20.53 3.24
N ASP A 160 -20.30 -20.20 3.03
CA ASP A 160 -21.42 -20.58 3.91
C ASP A 160 -21.98 -21.99 3.64
N LYS A 161 -21.37 -22.76 2.72
CA LYS A 161 -21.88 -24.04 2.26
C LYS A 161 -20.86 -25.16 2.37
N GLN A 162 -21.41 -26.36 2.48
CA GLN A 162 -20.70 -27.61 2.51
C GLN A 162 -21.11 -28.43 1.28
N LEU A 163 -20.13 -29.07 0.64
CA LEU A 163 -20.31 -29.81 -0.60
C LEU A 163 -20.03 -31.31 -0.37
N PRO A 164 -21.03 -32.20 -0.47
CA PRO A 164 -20.78 -33.64 -0.39
C PRO A 164 -19.99 -34.11 -1.61
N LEU A 165 -18.87 -34.79 -1.36
CA LEU A 165 -18.01 -35.38 -2.38
C LEU A 165 -17.87 -36.90 -2.16
N ASN A 166 -17.96 -37.66 -3.25
CA ASN A 166 -17.57 -39.07 -3.29
C ASN A 166 -16.28 -39.22 -4.10
N VAL A 167 -15.15 -39.43 -3.43
CA VAL A 167 -13.85 -39.61 -4.08
C VAL A 167 -13.28 -40.95 -3.67
N GLY A 168 -12.95 -41.78 -4.66
CA GLY A 168 -12.42 -43.12 -4.44
C GLY A 168 -13.37 -44.05 -3.69
N GLY A 169 -14.68 -43.80 -3.72
CA GLY A 169 -15.71 -44.58 -3.03
C GLY A 169 -15.92 -44.16 -1.57
N THR A 170 -15.21 -43.13 -1.11
CA THR A 170 -15.34 -42.55 0.22
C THR A 170 -16.12 -41.24 0.14
N LEU A 171 -17.11 -41.09 1.04
CA LEU A 171 -17.92 -39.87 1.15
C LEU A 171 -17.34 -38.95 2.22
N ALA A 172 -17.15 -37.68 1.89
CA ALA A 172 -16.85 -36.62 2.85
C ALA A 172 -17.51 -35.31 2.44
N SER A 173 -17.52 -34.35 3.35
CA SER A 173 -18.01 -33.00 3.08
C SER A 173 -16.83 -32.05 2.86
N ALA A 174 -16.87 -31.29 1.78
CA ALA A 174 -15.88 -30.26 1.48
C ALA A 174 -16.39 -28.88 1.87
N GLN A 175 -15.54 -28.09 2.52
CA GLN A 175 -15.80 -26.67 2.71
C GLN A 175 -15.79 -25.98 1.32
N LEU A 176 -16.92 -25.38 0.94
CA LEU A 176 -17.10 -24.80 -0.40
C LEU A 176 -16.84 -23.30 -0.37
N PHE A 177 -15.91 -22.83 -1.20
CA PHE A 177 -15.69 -21.42 -1.51
C PHE A 177 -16.25 -21.10 -2.89
N TYR A 178 -17.12 -20.11 -3.04
CA TYR A 178 -17.68 -19.79 -4.35
C TYR A 178 -17.82 -18.29 -4.55
N SER A 179 -17.59 -17.86 -5.80
CA SER A 179 -17.85 -16.48 -6.21
C SER A 179 -19.36 -16.26 -6.40
N ASP A 180 -19.82 -15.04 -6.17
CA ASP A 180 -21.19 -14.60 -6.49
C ASP A 180 -21.53 -14.80 -8.00
N GLU A 181 -20.53 -14.93 -8.87
CA GLU A 181 -20.71 -15.28 -10.30
C GLU A 181 -21.06 -16.76 -10.54
N ALA A 182 -20.74 -17.65 -9.59
CA ALA A 182 -20.94 -19.09 -9.70
C ALA A 182 -22.42 -19.48 -9.49
N LYS A 183 -23.21 -19.45 -10.57
CA LYS A 183 -24.66 -19.72 -10.52
C LYS A 183 -25.04 -21.18 -10.26
N GLN A 184 -24.21 -22.13 -10.69
CA GLN A 184 -24.49 -23.57 -10.58
C GLN A 184 -23.61 -24.19 -9.52
N LEU A 185 -24.16 -24.41 -8.32
CA LEU A 185 -23.44 -24.96 -7.17
C LEU A 185 -23.89 -26.39 -6.81
N HIS A 186 -24.64 -27.05 -7.70
CA HIS A 186 -25.10 -28.41 -7.45
C HIS A 186 -23.90 -29.38 -7.45
N PRO A 187 -23.84 -30.38 -6.52
CA PRO A 187 -22.67 -31.24 -6.41
C PRO A 187 -22.27 -32.02 -7.66
N SER A 188 -23.24 -32.25 -8.55
CA SER A 188 -22.97 -32.86 -9.86
C SER A 188 -21.96 -32.08 -10.71
N MET A 189 -21.78 -30.77 -10.49
CA MET A 189 -20.81 -29.98 -11.24
C MET A 189 -19.36 -30.42 -10.99
N TRP A 190 -19.07 -30.92 -9.79
CA TRP A 190 -17.78 -31.53 -9.46
C TRP A 190 -17.80 -33.04 -9.71
N GLN A 191 -18.86 -33.72 -9.24
CA GLN A 191 -18.90 -35.18 -9.17
C GLN A 191 -19.05 -35.88 -10.52
N LYS A 192 -19.69 -35.27 -11.52
CA LYS A 192 -19.91 -35.88 -12.83
C LYS A 192 -18.61 -36.19 -13.59
N HIS A 193 -17.49 -35.60 -13.20
CA HIS A 193 -16.20 -35.81 -13.85
C HIS A 193 -15.49 -37.07 -13.38
N LEU A 194 -15.95 -37.69 -12.30
CA LEU A 194 -15.44 -38.96 -11.80
C LEU A 194 -16.30 -40.10 -12.33
N ALA A 195 -15.68 -41.09 -12.99
CA ALA A 195 -16.39 -42.26 -13.52
C ALA A 195 -16.93 -43.12 -12.36
N PRO A 196 -18.25 -43.32 -12.24
CA PRO A 196 -18.83 -44.07 -11.13
C PRO A 196 -18.27 -45.50 -10.99
N GLU A 197 -18.08 -46.20 -12.11
CA GLU A 197 -17.52 -47.56 -12.18
C GLU A 197 -16.05 -47.64 -11.78
N GLY A 198 -15.31 -46.54 -11.95
CA GLY A 198 -13.88 -46.43 -11.64
C GLY A 198 -13.59 -45.65 -10.35
N ASN A 199 -14.61 -45.18 -9.64
CA ASN A 199 -14.46 -44.32 -8.46
C ASN A 199 -14.09 -45.13 -7.21
N LEU A 200 -12.90 -45.75 -7.22
CA LEU A 200 -12.38 -46.58 -6.13
C LEU A 200 -10.89 -46.28 -5.91
N ILE A 201 -10.53 -45.92 -4.68
CA ILE A 201 -9.13 -45.82 -4.24
C ILE A 201 -8.92 -46.84 -3.11
N PRO A 202 -8.21 -47.95 -3.36
CA PRO A 202 -7.97 -48.96 -2.33
C PRO A 202 -7.31 -48.36 -1.09
N GLY A 203 -7.91 -48.59 0.08
CA GLY A 203 -7.36 -48.14 1.36
C GLY A 203 -7.74 -46.72 1.77
N LEU A 204 -8.39 -45.93 0.90
CA LEU A 204 -8.97 -44.64 1.28
C LEU A 204 -10.18 -44.87 2.19
N LYS A 205 -10.11 -44.37 3.43
CA LYS A 205 -11.18 -44.55 4.44
C LYS A 205 -11.84 -43.24 4.85
N HIS A 206 -11.07 -42.16 4.85
CA HIS A 206 -11.49 -40.80 5.17
C HIS A 206 -10.60 -39.84 4.38
N PHE A 207 -11.03 -38.59 4.27
CA PHE A 207 -10.24 -37.48 3.78
C PHE A 207 -10.88 -36.17 4.25
N SER A 208 -10.06 -35.12 4.39
CA SER A 208 -10.56 -33.75 4.45
C SER A 208 -10.61 -33.16 3.06
N ALA A 209 -11.53 -32.22 2.83
CA ALA A 209 -11.77 -31.68 1.49
C ALA A 209 -12.11 -30.19 1.49
N TYR A 210 -11.71 -29.54 0.42
CA TYR A 210 -12.12 -28.19 0.05
C TYR A 210 -12.60 -28.20 -1.39
N ALA A 211 -13.53 -27.30 -1.71
CA ALA A 211 -14.01 -27.12 -3.08
C ALA A 211 -14.09 -25.63 -3.39
N ALA A 212 -13.86 -25.26 -4.65
CA ALA A 212 -14.14 -23.91 -5.12
C ALA A 212 -14.74 -23.83 -6.51
N SER A 213 -15.42 -22.72 -6.79
CA SER A 213 -15.86 -22.34 -8.13
C SER A 213 -16.02 -20.83 -8.26
N ASP A 214 -15.52 -20.27 -9.35
CA ASP A 214 -15.84 -18.92 -9.81
C ASP A 214 -16.91 -18.91 -10.93
N GLY A 215 -17.51 -20.06 -11.21
CA GLY A 215 -18.45 -20.26 -12.32
C GLY A 215 -17.80 -20.57 -13.66
N ARG A 216 -16.47 -20.37 -13.83
CA ARG A 216 -15.71 -20.80 -15.01
C ARG A 216 -15.17 -22.21 -14.84
N ASN A 217 -14.74 -22.56 -13.64
CA ASN A 217 -14.26 -23.90 -13.31
C ASN A 217 -14.88 -24.44 -12.01
N TYR A 218 -14.70 -25.74 -11.79
CA TYR A 218 -15.17 -26.48 -10.63
C TYR A 218 -14.02 -27.30 -10.06
N SER A 219 -13.38 -26.79 -9.01
CA SER A 219 -12.20 -27.40 -8.41
C SER A 219 -12.51 -28.02 -7.06
N PHE A 220 -11.89 -29.16 -6.76
CA PHE A 220 -11.86 -29.73 -5.43
C PHE A 220 -10.47 -30.26 -5.11
N ALA A 221 -10.14 -30.24 -3.83
CA ALA A 221 -8.90 -30.76 -3.31
C ALA A 221 -9.19 -31.64 -2.09
N ILE A 222 -8.53 -32.79 -2.01
CA ILE A 222 -8.64 -33.69 -0.86
C ILE A 222 -7.27 -34.02 -0.29
N CYS A 223 -7.23 -34.20 1.03
CA CYS A 223 -6.08 -34.78 1.72
C CYS A 223 -6.52 -36.06 2.46
N PRO A 224 -6.10 -37.25 1.99
CA PRO A 224 -6.38 -38.53 2.63
C PRO A 224 -5.80 -38.70 4.03
N SER A 225 -4.65 -38.08 4.31
CA SER A 225 -3.96 -38.17 5.59
C SER A 225 -4.42 -37.12 6.61
N ALA A 226 -5.44 -36.32 6.28
CA ALA A 226 -5.87 -35.23 7.15
C ALA A 226 -6.68 -35.73 8.35
N ASP A 227 -6.23 -35.38 9.54
CA ASP A 227 -6.88 -35.65 10.82
C ASP A 227 -7.03 -34.37 11.67
N GLU A 228 -7.26 -34.51 12.97
CA GLU A 228 -7.39 -33.37 13.90
C GLU A 228 -6.11 -32.51 14.00
N THR A 229 -4.95 -33.06 13.65
CA THR A 229 -3.63 -32.42 13.74
C THR A 229 -3.20 -31.71 12.45
N GLY A 230 -3.93 -31.94 11.35
CA GLY A 230 -3.67 -31.35 10.04
C GLY A 230 -3.47 -32.41 8.95
N CYS A 231 -2.98 -31.98 7.80
CA CYS A 231 -2.64 -32.85 6.68
C CYS A 231 -1.12 -33.02 6.57
N ASP A 232 -0.64 -34.26 6.57
CA ASP A 232 0.79 -34.56 6.40
C ASP A 232 1.35 -34.28 5.00
N GLY A 233 0.48 -33.96 4.03
CA GLY A 233 0.86 -33.70 2.63
C GLY A 233 0.84 -34.94 1.73
N ASP A 234 0.62 -36.12 2.31
CA ASP A 234 0.69 -37.39 1.60
C ASP A 234 -0.60 -37.70 0.84
N GLY A 235 -0.46 -37.96 -0.46
CA GLY A 235 -1.56 -38.38 -1.32
C GLY A 235 -2.61 -37.30 -1.58
N ILE A 236 -2.23 -36.02 -1.48
CA ILE A 236 -3.11 -34.90 -1.87
C ILE A 236 -3.57 -35.09 -3.32
N ILE A 237 -4.85 -34.87 -3.57
CA ILE A 237 -5.43 -34.90 -4.92
C ILE A 237 -6.12 -33.57 -5.18
N ASN A 238 -5.66 -32.83 -6.18
CA ASN A 238 -6.31 -31.61 -6.67
C ASN A 238 -6.87 -31.86 -8.06
N ILE A 239 -8.18 -31.71 -8.24
CA ILE A 239 -8.86 -31.89 -9.53
C ILE A 239 -9.66 -30.65 -9.85
N THR A 240 -9.52 -30.16 -11.08
CA THR A 240 -10.27 -29.01 -11.59
C THR A 240 -10.97 -29.37 -12.89
N ALA A 241 -12.30 -29.34 -12.87
CA ALA A 241 -13.12 -29.48 -14.06
C ALA A 241 -13.32 -28.12 -14.75
N ILE A 242 -13.01 -28.08 -16.03
CA ILE A 242 -13.05 -26.86 -16.87
C ILE A 242 -14.04 -26.96 -18.04
N ASP A 243 -14.60 -28.16 -18.28
CA ASP A 243 -15.59 -28.42 -19.32
C ASP A 243 -16.91 -28.86 -18.68
N PRO A 244 -18.09 -28.45 -19.18
CA PRO A 244 -19.38 -28.95 -18.67
C PRO A 244 -19.64 -30.44 -18.94
N LYS A 245 -18.96 -31.07 -19.91
CA LYS A 245 -19.13 -32.49 -20.24
C LYS A 245 -18.46 -33.37 -19.17
N PRO A 246 -19.14 -34.46 -18.72
CA PRO A 246 -18.53 -35.47 -17.86
C PRO A 246 -17.22 -36.00 -18.45
N ALA A 247 -16.13 -35.90 -17.68
CA ALA A 247 -14.81 -36.31 -18.16
C ALA A 247 -14.54 -37.82 -18.01
N GLY A 248 -15.27 -38.51 -17.13
CA GLY A 248 -15.12 -39.96 -16.96
C GLY A 248 -13.79 -40.40 -16.33
N LEU A 249 -13.20 -39.59 -15.44
CA LEU A 249 -11.94 -39.93 -14.77
C LEU A 249 -12.13 -41.14 -13.83
N SER A 250 -11.44 -42.24 -14.14
CA SER A 250 -11.39 -43.42 -13.27
C SER A 250 -10.40 -43.20 -12.13
N MET A 251 -10.88 -43.04 -10.89
CA MET A 251 -10.00 -42.83 -9.73
C MET A 251 -9.06 -44.02 -9.48
N LYS A 252 -9.47 -45.22 -9.86
CA LYS A 252 -8.64 -46.42 -9.79
C LYS A 252 -7.39 -46.32 -10.66
N GLU A 253 -7.53 -45.79 -11.87
CA GLU A 253 -6.43 -45.63 -12.84
C GLU A 253 -5.63 -44.36 -12.55
N PHE A 254 -6.33 -43.29 -12.16
CA PHE A 254 -5.77 -41.98 -11.84
C PHE A 254 -4.63 -42.05 -10.83
N VAL A 255 -4.76 -42.81 -9.74
CA VAL A 255 -3.72 -42.88 -8.69
C VAL A 255 -2.38 -43.38 -9.23
N SER A 256 -2.39 -44.34 -10.16
CA SER A 256 -1.14 -44.83 -10.76
C SER A 256 -0.59 -43.84 -11.78
N LEU A 257 -1.49 -43.26 -12.60
CA LEU A 257 -1.13 -42.28 -13.60
C LEU A 257 -0.55 -40.98 -12.99
N SER A 258 -1.15 -40.48 -11.92
CA SER A 258 -0.72 -39.26 -11.22
C SER A 258 0.71 -39.43 -10.67
N GLN A 259 1.00 -40.55 -10.01
CA GLN A 259 2.35 -40.87 -9.52
C GLN A 259 3.38 -40.94 -10.64
N GLU A 260 3.00 -41.45 -11.81
CA GLU A 260 3.88 -41.49 -12.97
C GLU A 260 4.15 -40.08 -13.52
N MET A 261 3.10 -39.26 -13.66
CA MET A 261 3.22 -37.87 -14.11
C MET A 261 4.08 -37.03 -13.15
N GLU A 262 3.89 -37.15 -11.84
CA GLU A 262 4.62 -36.43 -10.79
C GLU A 262 6.12 -36.75 -10.76
N ARG A 263 6.50 -38.00 -11.02
CA ARG A 263 7.91 -38.42 -11.03
C ARG A 263 8.70 -37.93 -12.23
N ARG A 264 8.05 -37.79 -13.38
CA ARG A 264 8.72 -37.44 -14.66
C ARG A 264 9.22 -36.00 -14.66
N ILE A 265 8.47 -35.08 -14.07
CA ILE A 265 8.68 -33.64 -14.20
C ILE A 265 8.47 -32.93 -12.86
N ARG A 266 9.56 -32.35 -12.35
CA ARG A 266 9.61 -31.41 -11.21
C ARG A 266 10.44 -30.20 -11.65
N TYR A 267 9.87 -29.29 -12.43
CA TYR A 267 10.63 -28.15 -13.00
C TYR A 267 10.83 -27.01 -11.99
N ASN A 268 10.03 -26.94 -10.93
CA ASN A 268 9.96 -25.80 -10.02
C ASN A 268 10.89 -25.90 -8.78
N ARG A 269 12.14 -26.33 -8.94
CA ARG A 269 13.17 -25.98 -7.93
C ARG A 269 13.60 -24.54 -8.18
N ILE A 270 12.96 -23.61 -7.50
CA ILE A 270 13.35 -22.19 -7.51
C ILE A 270 14.74 -22.13 -6.85
N ILE A 271 15.76 -21.78 -7.64
CA ILE A 271 17.08 -21.44 -7.12
C ILE A 271 17.12 -19.91 -7.10
N LEU A 272 16.98 -19.32 -5.91
CA LEU A 272 17.11 -17.88 -5.74
C LEU A 272 18.60 -17.50 -5.55
N PRO A 273 19.02 -16.33 -6.06
CA PRO A 273 20.37 -15.83 -5.85
C PRO A 273 20.62 -15.54 -4.36
N PRO A 274 21.87 -15.71 -3.86
CA PRO A 274 22.19 -15.51 -2.45
C PRO A 274 21.89 -14.08 -1.99
N ALA A 275 21.42 -13.95 -0.75
CA ALA A 275 21.16 -12.65 -0.12
C ALA A 275 22.43 -11.80 -0.09
N VAL A 276 22.31 -10.53 -0.50
CA VAL A 276 23.41 -9.55 -0.52
C VAL A 276 23.66 -8.97 0.88
N ASP A 277 22.76 -9.23 1.86
CA ASP A 277 22.84 -8.71 3.23
C ASP A 277 22.59 -9.81 4.28
N ASN A 278 23.21 -9.64 5.45
CA ASN A 278 23.24 -10.55 6.63
C ASN A 278 21.88 -10.78 7.33
N ALA A 279 20.75 -10.60 6.67
CA ALA A 279 19.44 -10.98 7.21
C ALA A 279 19.15 -12.45 6.88
N GLU A 280 18.88 -13.29 7.89
CA GLU A 280 18.37 -14.64 7.68
C GLU A 280 16.99 -14.56 6.98
N LEU A 281 16.97 -14.59 5.65
CA LEU A 281 15.74 -14.62 4.86
C LEU A 281 15.20 -16.05 4.82
N VAL A 282 13.92 -16.20 5.12
CA VAL A 282 13.21 -17.48 5.03
C VAL A 282 12.25 -17.43 3.84
N GLU A 283 12.40 -18.38 2.93
CA GLU A 283 11.48 -18.63 1.84
C GLU A 283 10.40 -19.61 2.29
N HIS A 284 9.14 -19.20 2.13
CA HIS A 284 7.97 -20.03 2.34
C HIS A 284 7.51 -20.60 0.99
N ASN A 285 7.77 -21.89 0.77
CA ASN A 285 7.47 -22.57 -0.48
C ASN A 285 6.21 -23.44 -0.36
N TYR A 286 5.32 -23.30 -1.34
CA TYR A 286 4.11 -24.09 -1.49
C TYR A 286 4.11 -24.79 -2.84
N HIS A 287 3.77 -26.08 -2.89
CA HIS A 287 3.77 -26.87 -4.11
C HIS A 287 2.51 -27.72 -4.23
N ALA A 288 1.91 -27.77 -5.43
CA ALA A 288 0.76 -28.62 -5.72
C ALA A 288 0.79 -29.15 -7.15
N ASP A 289 0.23 -30.36 -7.30
CA ASP A 289 -0.09 -30.96 -8.59
C ASP A 289 -1.60 -30.89 -8.80
N ILE A 290 -2.01 -30.27 -9.91
CA ILE A 290 -3.41 -30.01 -10.24
C ILE A 290 -3.77 -30.70 -11.54
N TYR A 291 -4.84 -31.48 -11.52
CA TYR A 291 -5.24 -32.34 -12.63
C TYR A 291 -6.54 -31.85 -13.28
N PHE A 292 -6.57 -31.89 -14.61
CA PHE A 292 -7.67 -31.36 -15.41
C PHE A 292 -8.23 -32.47 -16.32
N PRO A 293 -9.23 -33.23 -15.86
CA PRO A 293 -9.87 -34.24 -16.68
C PRO A 293 -10.82 -33.58 -17.69
N VAL A 294 -10.66 -33.91 -18.96
CA VAL A 294 -11.52 -33.46 -20.07
C VAL A 294 -11.99 -34.69 -20.85
N ALA A 295 -13.25 -34.68 -21.29
CA ALA A 295 -13.84 -35.82 -21.99
C ALA A 295 -13.10 -36.08 -23.32
N ASP A 296 -12.77 -37.36 -23.58
CA ASP A 296 -12.11 -37.82 -24.81
C ASP A 296 -10.72 -37.20 -25.06
N GLU A 297 -10.06 -36.72 -24.01
CA GLU A 297 -8.77 -36.03 -24.06
C GLU A 297 -7.74 -36.62 -23.08
N LEU A 298 -6.46 -36.30 -23.31
CA LEU A 298 -5.38 -36.69 -22.40
C LEU A 298 -5.52 -35.95 -21.06
N LEU A 299 -5.18 -36.61 -19.95
CA LEU A 299 -5.13 -35.94 -18.66
C LEU A 299 -4.03 -34.87 -18.66
N VAL A 300 -4.40 -33.64 -18.32
CA VAL A 300 -3.47 -32.52 -18.19
C VAL A 300 -3.15 -32.29 -16.72
N ARG A 301 -1.88 -32.04 -16.41
CA ARG A 301 -1.36 -31.67 -15.08
C ARG A 301 -0.75 -30.29 -15.13
N THR A 302 -0.95 -29.52 -14.05
CA THR A 302 -0.18 -28.33 -13.73
C THR A 302 0.65 -28.57 -12.47
N ASP A 303 1.97 -28.48 -12.60
CA ASP A 303 2.94 -28.35 -11.48
C ASP A 303 2.95 -26.88 -11.06
N LEU A 304 2.28 -26.58 -9.94
CA LEU A 304 2.15 -25.25 -9.35
C LEU A 304 3.15 -25.10 -8.20
N SER A 305 3.90 -24.00 -8.20
CA SER A 305 4.72 -23.56 -7.08
C SER A 305 4.44 -22.09 -6.74
N LEU A 306 4.25 -21.80 -5.46
CA LEU A 306 4.19 -20.45 -4.90
C LEU A 306 5.33 -20.28 -3.90
N SER A 307 6.01 -19.15 -3.93
CA SER A 307 7.13 -18.83 -3.06
C SER A 307 6.96 -17.42 -2.53
N LEU A 308 7.05 -17.29 -1.20
CA LEU A 308 6.87 -16.04 -0.48
C LEU A 308 8.11 -15.78 0.37
N VAL A 309 8.70 -14.60 0.20
CA VAL A 309 9.86 -14.16 0.98
C VAL A 309 9.47 -12.85 1.66
N TYR A 310 9.26 -12.90 2.97
CA TYR A 310 8.83 -11.74 3.76
C TYR A 310 9.98 -10.76 3.96
N ASP A 311 9.75 -9.49 3.64
CA ASP A 311 10.67 -8.38 3.98
C ASP A 311 10.19 -7.59 5.21
N SER A 312 8.91 -7.73 5.55
CA SER A 312 8.27 -7.16 6.72
C SER A 312 7.26 -8.15 7.33
N LYS A 313 6.43 -7.71 8.28
CA LYS A 313 5.44 -8.57 8.94
C LYS A 313 4.35 -9.08 7.99
N ASP A 314 3.97 -8.27 7.02
CA ASP A 314 2.80 -8.49 6.15
C ASP A 314 3.10 -8.17 4.68
N SER A 315 4.36 -8.04 4.30
CA SER A 315 4.77 -7.78 2.92
C SER A 315 6.01 -8.55 2.53
N GLY A 316 6.24 -8.67 1.22
CA GLY A 316 7.43 -9.31 0.71
C GLY A 316 7.42 -9.57 -0.79
N GLN A 317 8.39 -10.37 -1.23
CA GLN A 317 8.47 -10.81 -2.61
C GLN A 317 7.62 -12.06 -2.83
N PHE A 318 6.89 -12.07 -3.94
CA PHE A 318 6.05 -13.18 -4.38
C PHE A 318 6.57 -13.74 -5.70
N TYR A 319 6.70 -15.06 -5.75
CA TYR A 319 6.99 -15.79 -6.97
C TYR A 319 5.97 -16.91 -7.16
N SER A 320 5.39 -17.00 -8.35
CA SER A 320 4.51 -18.09 -8.75
C SER A 320 5.02 -18.71 -10.06
N SER A 321 4.99 -20.02 -10.14
CA SER A 321 5.35 -20.77 -11.34
C SER A 321 4.34 -21.87 -11.57
N ALA A 322 3.86 -21.99 -12.80
CA ALA A 322 2.97 -23.04 -13.23
C ALA A 322 3.53 -23.69 -14.50
N CYS A 323 3.67 -25.01 -14.47
CA CYS A 323 4.12 -25.79 -15.62
C CYS A 323 3.05 -26.79 -16.03
N VAL A 324 2.49 -26.63 -17.23
CA VAL A 324 1.41 -27.47 -17.75
C VAL A 324 1.97 -28.54 -18.70
N THR A 325 1.57 -29.78 -18.49
CA THR A 325 1.96 -30.95 -19.30
C THR A 325 0.80 -31.94 -19.45
N ASP A 326 0.70 -32.60 -20.61
CA ASP A 326 -0.18 -33.75 -20.79
C ASP A 326 0.43 -35.05 -20.21
N GLN A 327 -0.40 -36.09 -20.07
CA GLN A 327 -0.02 -37.38 -19.50
C GLN A 327 1.06 -38.12 -20.29
N ASP A 328 1.14 -37.89 -21.60
CA ASP A 328 2.08 -38.57 -22.48
C ASP A 328 3.47 -37.91 -22.41
N CYS A 329 3.54 -36.62 -22.03
CA CYS A 329 4.78 -35.86 -21.87
C CYS A 329 5.62 -35.82 -23.16
N LEU A 330 4.96 -35.91 -24.32
CA LEU A 330 5.61 -35.87 -25.64
C LEU A 330 5.76 -34.44 -26.17
N THR A 331 5.12 -33.48 -25.51
CA THR A 331 5.01 -32.09 -25.96
C THR A 331 5.85 -31.16 -25.08
N THR A 332 6.12 -29.95 -25.58
CA THR A 332 6.87 -28.95 -24.82
C THR A 332 6.01 -28.43 -23.68
N PRO A 333 6.48 -28.45 -22.42
CA PRO A 333 5.72 -27.91 -21.30
C PRO A 333 5.40 -26.42 -21.50
N ILE A 334 4.18 -26.02 -21.16
CA ILE A 334 3.80 -24.61 -21.10
C ILE A 334 4.22 -24.07 -19.74
N LYS A 335 5.18 -23.14 -19.72
CA LYS A 335 5.68 -22.54 -18.47
C LYS A 335 5.18 -21.12 -18.34
N TYR A 336 4.57 -20.83 -17.20
CA TYR A 336 4.15 -19.49 -16.81
C TYR A 336 4.79 -19.13 -15.48
N GLN A 337 5.46 -17.98 -15.42
CA GLN A 337 6.14 -17.50 -14.23
C GLN A 337 5.69 -16.07 -13.95
N LEU A 338 5.49 -15.76 -12.67
CA LEU A 338 5.08 -14.46 -12.19
C LEU A 338 5.95 -14.06 -11.01
N ARG A 339 6.41 -12.80 -11.03
CA ARG A 339 7.12 -12.14 -9.94
C ARG A 339 6.43 -10.85 -9.58
N GLY A 340 6.30 -10.59 -8.28
CA GLY A 340 5.67 -9.39 -7.79
C GLY A 340 5.99 -9.10 -6.33
N TYR A 341 5.43 -8.00 -5.85
CA TYR A 341 5.44 -7.64 -4.45
C TYR A 341 4.08 -7.92 -3.85
N PHE A 342 4.02 -8.63 -2.72
CA PHE A 342 2.75 -8.89 -2.05
C PHE A 342 2.58 -8.04 -0.80
N HIS A 343 1.32 -7.74 -0.50
CA HIS A 343 0.86 -7.35 0.82
C HIS A 343 -0.21 -8.35 1.29
N GLN A 344 -0.07 -8.83 2.52
CA GLN A 344 -0.92 -9.85 3.12
C GLN A 344 -1.94 -9.20 4.07
N TYR A 345 -3.21 -9.44 3.81
CA TYR A 345 -4.31 -9.09 4.71
C TYR A 345 -4.86 -10.34 5.37
N ARG A 346 -5.22 -10.25 6.65
CA ARG A 346 -5.97 -11.29 7.35
C ARG A 346 -7.42 -10.87 7.51
N THR A 347 -8.33 -11.68 7.01
CA THR A 347 -9.77 -11.40 7.00
C THR A 347 -10.56 -12.71 7.12
N GLU A 348 -11.85 -12.66 6.81
CA GLU A 348 -12.77 -13.79 6.88
C GLU A 348 -13.76 -13.78 5.71
N ILE A 349 -14.05 -14.98 5.19
CA ILE A 349 -15.10 -15.23 4.18
C ILE A 349 -16.17 -16.07 4.86
N SER A 350 -17.37 -15.53 5.04
CA SER A 350 -18.48 -16.21 5.74
C SER A 350 -18.09 -16.77 7.13
N GLY A 351 -17.21 -16.08 7.85
CA GLY A 351 -16.70 -16.50 9.17
C GLY A 351 -15.52 -17.48 9.13
N THR A 352 -15.09 -17.91 7.94
CA THR A 352 -13.87 -18.72 7.77
C THR A 352 -12.65 -17.80 7.64
N PRO A 353 -11.60 -17.95 8.47
CA PRO A 353 -10.38 -17.15 8.36
C PRO A 353 -9.69 -17.35 7.01
N VAL A 354 -9.25 -16.26 6.39
CA VAL A 354 -8.56 -16.26 5.10
C VAL A 354 -7.43 -15.24 5.12
N ASP A 355 -6.25 -15.64 4.64
CA ASP A 355 -5.19 -14.70 4.30
C ASP A 355 -5.30 -14.33 2.81
N VAL A 356 -5.30 -13.04 2.51
CA VAL A 356 -5.40 -12.50 1.15
C VAL A 356 -4.08 -11.86 0.78
N PHE A 357 -3.48 -12.31 -0.31
CA PHE A 357 -2.23 -11.79 -0.83
C PHE A 357 -2.53 -10.95 -2.07
N GLN A 358 -2.48 -9.64 -1.90
CA GLN A 358 -2.54 -8.69 -3.01
C GLN A 358 -1.14 -8.56 -3.61
N VAL A 359 -0.97 -9.11 -4.81
CA VAL A 359 0.32 -9.19 -5.51
C VAL A 359 0.35 -8.16 -6.62
N LYS A 360 1.16 -7.12 -6.46
CA LYS A 360 1.49 -6.15 -7.51
C LYS A 360 2.55 -6.75 -8.41
N VAL A 361 2.20 -6.97 -9.68
CA VAL A 361 3.00 -7.76 -10.60
C VAL A 361 4.13 -6.92 -11.21
N ASN A 362 5.37 -7.39 -11.05
CA ASN A 362 6.56 -6.74 -11.60
C ASN A 362 6.97 -7.36 -12.94
N GLN A 363 6.84 -8.68 -13.07
CA GLN A 363 7.25 -9.43 -14.26
C GLN A 363 6.36 -10.65 -14.45
N LYS A 364 5.96 -10.90 -15.69
CA LYS A 364 5.34 -12.15 -16.14
C LYS A 364 6.15 -12.73 -17.30
N GLU A 365 6.26 -14.05 -17.34
CA GLU A 365 6.93 -14.77 -18.40
C GLU A 365 6.11 -16.00 -18.79
N LEU A 366 5.57 -15.98 -20.00
CA LEU A 366 4.94 -17.13 -20.62
C LEU A 366 5.88 -17.68 -21.71
N THR A 367 6.44 -18.86 -21.46
CA THR A 367 7.25 -19.54 -22.48
C THR A 367 6.33 -20.06 -23.58
N LYS A 368 6.55 -19.62 -24.82
CA LYS A 368 5.86 -20.18 -25.97
C LYS A 368 6.36 -21.63 -26.19
N PRO A 369 5.48 -22.62 -26.16
CA PRO A 369 5.85 -24.00 -26.43
C PRO A 369 6.12 -24.23 -27.93
N ASP A 370 7.09 -25.10 -28.25
CA ASP A 370 7.43 -25.47 -29.64
C ASP A 370 6.41 -26.43 -30.24
N ASN A 371 5.97 -27.41 -29.45
CA ASN A 371 4.92 -28.36 -29.80
C ASN A 371 3.95 -28.52 -28.62
N VAL A 372 2.65 -28.51 -28.88
CA VAL A 372 1.59 -28.61 -27.86
C VAL A 372 0.52 -29.55 -28.38
N SER A 373 0.03 -30.44 -27.52
CA SER A 373 -1.11 -31.30 -27.85
C SER A 373 -2.39 -30.48 -27.95
N ASP A 374 -3.39 -30.99 -28.66
CA ASP A 374 -4.70 -30.32 -28.72
C ASP A 374 -5.28 -30.11 -27.32
N SER A 375 -5.11 -31.09 -26.42
CA SER A 375 -5.52 -31.02 -25.01
C SER A 375 -4.81 -29.91 -24.23
N ALA A 376 -3.52 -29.71 -24.42
CA ALA A 376 -2.77 -28.66 -23.73
C ALA A 376 -2.94 -27.26 -24.39
N MET A 377 -3.38 -27.18 -25.64
CA MET A 377 -3.52 -25.92 -26.39
C MET A 377 -4.56 -24.98 -25.76
N HIS A 378 -5.64 -25.54 -25.19
CA HIS A 378 -6.63 -24.77 -24.45
C HIS A 378 -5.98 -23.99 -23.30
N PHE A 379 -5.14 -24.67 -22.51
CA PHE A 379 -4.44 -24.10 -21.36
C PHE A 379 -3.50 -22.97 -21.76
N TYR A 380 -2.73 -23.16 -22.84
CA TYR A 380 -1.87 -22.09 -23.36
C TYR A 380 -2.67 -20.83 -23.73
N ARG A 381 -3.85 -21.00 -24.35
CA ARG A 381 -4.71 -19.88 -24.74
C ARG A 381 -5.29 -19.15 -23.54
N GLU A 382 -5.74 -19.87 -22.52
CA GLU A 382 -6.28 -19.25 -21.29
C GLU A 382 -5.17 -18.53 -20.52
N ILE A 383 -4.02 -19.15 -20.29
CA ILE A 383 -2.89 -18.50 -19.62
C ILE A 383 -2.45 -17.25 -20.37
N ARG A 384 -2.41 -17.30 -21.71
CA ARG A 384 -2.08 -16.14 -22.54
C ARG A 384 -3.10 -15.00 -22.43
N LYS A 385 -4.38 -15.30 -22.20
CA LYS A 385 -5.40 -14.25 -21.97
C LYS A 385 -5.19 -13.58 -20.62
N ASP A 386 -4.87 -14.36 -19.59
CA ASP A 386 -4.63 -13.91 -18.22
C ASP A 386 -3.31 -13.08 -18.12
N ASP A 387 -2.29 -13.45 -18.90
CA ASP A 387 -1.00 -12.75 -18.97
C ASP A 387 -1.15 -11.26 -19.35
N ILE A 388 -2.07 -10.95 -20.25
CA ILE A 388 -2.23 -9.63 -20.88
C ILE A 388 -2.91 -8.59 -19.98
N ARG A 389 -3.62 -8.98 -18.91
CA ARG A 389 -4.65 -8.13 -18.29
C ARG A 389 -4.31 -7.53 -16.92
N ASP A 390 -3.63 -8.30 -16.06
CA ASP A 390 -3.67 -7.96 -14.64
C ASP A 390 -2.34 -7.41 -14.12
N GLU A 391 -2.34 -6.14 -13.71
CA GLU A 391 -1.22 -5.49 -12.99
C GLU A 391 -1.20 -5.87 -11.51
N GLU A 392 -2.35 -6.30 -10.97
CA GLU A 392 -2.53 -6.70 -9.58
C GLU A 392 -3.40 -7.95 -9.49
N ILE A 393 -2.97 -8.90 -8.67
CA ILE A 393 -3.54 -10.25 -8.62
C ILE A 393 -3.76 -10.66 -7.15
N TYR A 394 -4.89 -11.33 -6.87
CA TYR A 394 -5.28 -11.71 -5.51
C TYR A 394 -5.25 -13.23 -5.32
N TYR A 395 -4.40 -13.70 -4.42
CA TYR A 395 -4.35 -15.10 -3.99
C TYR A 395 -5.00 -15.23 -2.62
N PHE A 396 -5.79 -16.28 -2.40
CA PHE A 396 -6.46 -16.49 -1.11
C PHE A 396 -5.96 -17.79 -0.50
N ARG A 397 -5.36 -17.73 0.69
CA ARG A 397 -5.04 -18.90 1.49
C ARG A 397 -6.16 -19.11 2.51
N VAL A 398 -6.95 -20.15 2.28
CA VAL A 398 -8.17 -20.45 3.05
C VAL A 398 -7.95 -21.46 4.18
N TYR A 399 -6.82 -22.14 4.16
CA TYR A 399 -6.38 -23.06 5.20
C TYR A 399 -4.85 -23.12 5.23
N GLN A 400 -4.28 -23.27 6.42
CA GLN A 400 -2.87 -23.62 6.58
C GLN A 400 -2.65 -24.38 7.89
N ASP A 401 -1.83 -25.42 7.81
CA ASP A 401 -1.22 -26.09 8.95
C ASP A 401 0.32 -26.02 8.83
N HIS A 402 1.04 -26.84 9.61
CA HIS A 402 2.49 -26.83 9.67
C HIS A 402 3.19 -27.47 8.44
N LYS A 403 2.45 -28.17 7.56
CA LYS A 403 2.96 -28.93 6.41
C LYS A 403 2.21 -28.67 5.12
N THR A 404 1.02 -28.08 5.16
CA THR A 404 0.18 -27.86 3.99
C THR A 404 -0.63 -26.59 4.10
N ALA A 405 -1.17 -26.15 2.96
CA ALA A 405 -2.10 -25.04 2.87
C ALA A 405 -3.07 -25.25 1.71
N VAL A 406 -4.22 -24.59 1.76
CA VAL A 406 -5.19 -24.58 0.65
C VAL A 406 -5.29 -23.17 0.11
N TRP A 407 -5.13 -23.06 -1.20
CA TRP A 407 -5.09 -21.81 -1.94
C TRP A 407 -6.20 -21.76 -2.98
N ILE A 408 -6.80 -20.58 -3.15
CA ILE A 408 -7.52 -20.20 -4.35
C ILE A 408 -6.55 -19.34 -5.16
N VAL A 409 -6.18 -19.83 -6.33
CA VAL A 409 -5.15 -19.26 -7.19
C VAL A 409 -5.84 -18.71 -8.44
N PRO A 410 -5.63 -17.42 -8.79
CA PRO A 410 -6.26 -16.76 -9.93
C PRO A 410 -5.57 -17.15 -11.24
N GLN A 411 -5.70 -18.42 -11.61
CA GLN A 411 -5.17 -18.99 -12.84
C GLN A 411 -6.28 -19.82 -13.50
N MET A 412 -6.47 -19.70 -14.82
CA MET A 412 -7.50 -20.44 -15.57
C MET A 412 -8.90 -20.34 -14.94
N GLY A 413 -9.26 -19.16 -14.46
CA GLY A 413 -10.32 -19.05 -13.47
C GLY A 413 -9.78 -18.66 -12.10
N ASN A 414 -10.38 -19.25 -11.08
CA ASN A 414 -9.86 -19.28 -9.73
C ASN A 414 -9.82 -20.74 -9.28
N LEU A 415 -8.66 -21.38 -9.43
CA LEU A 415 -8.48 -22.80 -9.14
C LEU A 415 -8.10 -23.02 -7.68
N LEU A 416 -8.71 -24.02 -7.06
CA LEU A 416 -8.37 -24.48 -5.72
C LEU A 416 -7.21 -25.46 -5.78
N ALA A 417 -6.20 -25.26 -4.94
CA ALA A 417 -5.06 -26.14 -4.79
C ALA A 417 -4.72 -26.34 -3.32
N TRP A 418 -4.74 -27.59 -2.86
CA TRP A 418 -4.09 -27.99 -1.63
C TRP A 418 -2.62 -28.26 -1.93
N THR A 419 -1.76 -27.47 -1.30
CA THR A 419 -0.32 -27.44 -1.48
C THR A 419 0.39 -28.05 -0.28
N THR A 420 1.49 -28.76 -0.51
CA THR A 420 2.50 -28.99 0.53
C THR A 420 3.23 -27.68 0.82
N TYR A 421 3.77 -27.56 2.04
CA TYR A 421 4.43 -26.37 2.56
C TYR A 421 5.80 -26.74 3.13
N SER A 422 6.81 -25.93 2.83
CA SER A 422 8.15 -26.06 3.39
C SER A 422 8.82 -24.69 3.51
N GLU A 423 9.67 -24.55 4.52
CA GLU A 423 10.52 -23.37 4.71
C GLU A 423 11.95 -23.67 4.24
N VAL A 424 12.55 -22.74 3.51
CA VAL A 424 13.95 -22.82 3.07
C VAL A 424 14.67 -21.57 3.55
N LYS A 425 15.78 -21.74 4.29
CA LYS A 425 16.65 -20.61 4.66
C LYS A 425 17.50 -20.23 3.46
N LEU A 426 17.49 -18.96 3.08
CA LEU A 426 18.22 -18.39 1.92
C LEU A 426 19.64 -17.93 2.28
#